data_AF-A0A9D2AWQ9-F1
#
_entry.id   AF-A0A9D2AWQ9-F1
#
_cell.length_a   1.000
_cell.length_b   1.000
_cell.length_c   1.000
_cell.angle_alpha   90.00
_cell.angle_beta   90.00
_cell.angle_gamma   90.00
#
_symmetry.space_group_name_H-M   'P 1'
#
loop_
_entity.id
_entity.type
_entity.pdbx_description
1 polymer ?
#
loop_
_entity_poly.entity_id
_entity_poly.type
_entity_poly.pdbx_seq_one_letter_code
_entity_poly.pdbx_strand_id
1 'polypeptide(L)'
;MRRNGKKWMALLGLVFAAAAAAVSYGAQSGPGMDLVTAADGRTVREEAQSLGEPGQPGGADGTGAEAAVSTGAEDRDVLTDPEITGDTDKLLVVRGQGGASVRVVYYREESGAWSQVFGTEGVWGLNGCTDDKREGDKKTPCGVYHFNQAFGILDDPGAVLPYHKVTEDDYWVDDPDSRHYNRMVNASQVEK
;
A
#
# COMPACT_ATOMS: atom_id res chain seq x y z
N MET A 1 47.88 -25.62 50.59
CA MET A 1 47.26 -26.61 49.69
C MET A 1 46.18 -25.92 48.85
N ARG A 2 46.35 -25.95 47.52
CA ARG A 2 45.34 -26.17 46.43
C ARG A 2 43.98 -25.45 46.52
N ARG A 3 43.36 -24.89 45.46
CA ARG A 3 43.68 -24.63 44.05
C ARG A 3 42.47 -23.85 43.47
N ASN A 4 42.74 -22.78 42.72
CA ASN A 4 42.05 -22.19 41.56
C ASN A 4 40.51 -22.24 41.38
N GLY A 5 39.96 -21.14 40.83
CA GLY A 5 38.84 -21.24 39.88
C GLY A 5 38.10 -19.93 39.58
N LYS A 6 38.54 -19.17 38.57
CA LYS A 6 37.78 -18.08 37.94
C LYS A 6 36.50 -18.63 37.30
N LYS A 7 35.37 -17.93 37.43
CA LYS A 7 34.23 -18.03 36.50
C LYS A 7 33.70 -16.63 36.21
N TRP A 8 34.01 -16.13 35.03
CA TRP A 8 33.27 -15.06 34.37
C TRP A 8 31.93 -15.64 33.91
N MET A 9 30.81 -15.02 34.28
CA MET A 9 29.52 -15.30 33.64
C MET A 9 29.46 -14.46 32.36
N ALA A 10 29.66 -15.12 31.22
CA ALA A 10 29.18 -14.62 29.94
C ALA A 10 27.65 -14.79 29.93
N LEU A 11 26.92 -13.68 29.93
CA LEU A 11 25.50 -13.67 29.60
C LEU A 11 25.41 -13.88 28.07
N LEU A 12 24.99 -15.08 27.67
CA LEU A 12 24.52 -15.33 26.30
C LEU A 12 23.30 -14.44 26.05
N GLY A 13 23.46 -13.43 25.21
CA GLY A 13 22.34 -12.75 24.57
C GLY A 13 21.65 -13.73 23.62
N LEU A 14 20.41 -14.07 23.95
CA LEU A 14 19.55 -14.91 23.12
C LEU A 14 19.05 -14.02 21.97
N VAL A 15 19.69 -14.11 20.80
CA VAL A 15 19.21 -13.45 19.58
C VAL A 15 18.02 -14.26 19.07
N PHE A 16 16.81 -13.73 19.23
CA PHE A 16 15.64 -14.20 18.47
C PHE A 16 15.82 -13.72 17.03
N ALA A 17 16.28 -14.61 16.15
CA ALA A 17 16.14 -14.40 14.72
C ALA A 17 14.66 -14.60 14.36
N ALA A 18 13.91 -13.51 14.26
CA ALA A 18 12.61 -13.52 13.62
C ALA A 18 12.85 -13.72 12.11
N ALA A 19 12.64 -14.95 11.63
CA ALA A 19 12.61 -15.23 10.21
C ALA A 19 11.33 -14.62 9.62
N ALA A 20 11.42 -13.41 9.07
CA ALA A 20 10.41 -12.91 8.17
C ALA A 20 10.49 -13.74 6.89
N ALA A 21 9.57 -14.69 6.74
CA ALA A 21 9.37 -15.39 5.49
C ALA A 21 8.87 -14.38 4.46
N ALA A 22 9.78 -13.81 3.66
CA ALA A 22 9.43 -13.07 2.47
C ALA A 22 8.81 -14.05 1.47
N VAL A 23 7.49 -14.11 1.43
CA VAL A 23 6.76 -14.78 0.36
C VAL A 23 7.04 -13.96 -0.90
N SER A 24 7.87 -14.47 -1.79
CA SER A 24 8.06 -13.89 -3.11
C SER A 24 6.76 -14.05 -3.89
N TYR A 25 5.96 -12.99 -3.97
CA TYR A 25 4.92 -12.91 -4.99
C TYR A 25 5.62 -12.70 -6.32
N GLY A 26 5.60 -13.73 -7.17
CA GLY A 26 5.97 -13.58 -8.57
C GLY A 26 5.12 -12.47 -9.19
N ALA A 27 5.73 -11.66 -10.06
CA ALA A 27 5.03 -10.66 -10.86
C ALA A 27 4.09 -11.38 -11.83
N GLN A 28 2.96 -11.85 -11.30
CA GLN A 28 1.80 -12.23 -12.08
C GLN A 28 1.26 -10.94 -12.67
N SER A 29 0.98 -10.95 -13.98
CA SER A 29 0.44 -9.81 -14.74
C SER A 29 -0.57 -9.03 -13.91
N GLY A 30 -0.18 -7.81 -13.51
CA GLY A 30 -0.99 -6.96 -12.66
C GLY A 30 -2.29 -6.59 -13.37
N PRO A 31 -3.36 -6.26 -12.62
CA PRO A 31 -4.63 -5.80 -13.19
C PRO A 31 -4.40 -4.45 -13.88
N GLY A 32 -4.00 -4.46 -15.15
CA GLY A 32 -3.68 -3.24 -15.89
C GLY A 32 -2.87 -3.43 -17.17
N MET A 33 -2.05 -4.49 -17.26
CA MET A 33 -1.14 -4.68 -18.40
C MET A 33 -1.87 -4.94 -19.73
N ASP A 34 -3.09 -5.45 -19.67
CA ASP A 34 -3.91 -5.76 -20.85
C ASP A 34 -4.95 -4.65 -21.17
N LEU A 35 -4.91 -3.52 -20.45
CA LEU A 35 -5.87 -2.43 -20.63
C LEU A 35 -5.44 -1.51 -21.76
N VAL A 36 -6.19 -1.54 -22.86
CA VAL A 36 -6.01 -0.66 -24.01
C VAL A 36 -7.11 0.38 -24.07
N THR A 37 -6.78 1.55 -24.62
CA THR A 37 -7.79 2.59 -24.91
C THR A 37 -8.42 2.28 -26.26
N ALA A 38 -9.71 1.92 -26.25
CA ALA A 38 -10.49 1.74 -27.47
C ALA A 38 -10.70 3.09 -28.18
N ALA A 39 -11.02 3.02 -29.49
CA ALA A 39 -11.23 4.22 -30.32
C ALA A 39 -12.38 5.13 -29.83
N ASP A 40 -13.29 4.61 -29.01
CA ASP A 40 -14.37 5.34 -28.37
C ASP A 40 -14.02 5.91 -26.98
N GLY A 41 -12.74 5.81 -26.59
CA GLY A 41 -12.22 6.31 -25.32
C GLY A 41 -12.52 5.41 -24.11
N ARG A 42 -13.11 4.22 -24.31
CA ARG A 42 -13.32 3.24 -23.24
C ARG A 42 -12.05 2.42 -23.01
N THR A 43 -11.79 2.06 -21.76
CA THR A 43 -10.74 1.10 -21.43
C THR A 43 -11.29 -0.32 -21.61
N VAL A 44 -10.64 -1.11 -22.45
CA VAL A 44 -11.01 -2.51 -22.71
C VAL A 44 -9.83 -3.43 -22.44
N ARG A 45 -10.11 -4.68 -22.07
CA ARG A 45 -9.10 -5.70 -21.81
C ARG A 45 -8.83 -6.49 -23.10
N GLU A 46 -7.58 -6.57 -23.56
CA GLU A 46 -7.22 -7.52 -24.62
C GLU A 46 -7.24 -8.97 -24.09
N GLU A 47 -7.82 -9.90 -24.85
CA GLU A 47 -7.85 -11.32 -24.48
C GLU A 47 -6.45 -11.94 -24.63
N ALA A 48 -5.94 -12.52 -23.54
CA ALA A 48 -4.63 -13.14 -23.50
C ALA A 48 -4.55 -14.42 -24.37
N GLN A 49 -3.57 -14.48 -25.27
CA GLN A 49 -3.14 -15.72 -25.92
C GLN A 49 -2.29 -16.54 -24.93
N SER A 50 -2.58 -17.84 -24.81
CA SER A 50 -2.01 -18.73 -23.79
C SER A 50 -0.48 -18.84 -23.89
N LEU A 51 0.24 -18.57 -22.79
CA LEU A 51 1.66 -18.84 -22.64
C LEU A 51 1.90 -19.93 -21.58
N GLY A 52 2.74 -20.90 -21.93
CA GLY A 52 3.03 -22.12 -21.16
C GLY A 52 3.88 -21.89 -19.89
N GLU A 53 3.96 -22.96 -19.09
CA GLU A 53 4.53 -22.99 -17.73
C GLU A 53 5.99 -22.52 -17.61
N PRO A 54 6.37 -21.83 -16.52
CA PRO A 54 7.77 -21.51 -16.20
C PRO A 54 8.39 -22.50 -15.21
N GLY A 55 9.65 -22.87 -15.48
CA GLY A 55 10.51 -23.66 -14.57
C GLY A 55 11.33 -22.80 -13.58
N GLN A 56 11.68 -23.41 -12.45
CA GLN A 56 12.63 -22.96 -11.40
C GLN A 56 14.10 -23.27 -11.84
N PRO A 57 15.22 -22.86 -11.14
CA PRO A 57 15.37 -22.27 -9.80
C PRO A 57 16.54 -21.27 -9.55
N GLY A 58 16.76 -20.85 -8.29
CA GLY A 58 18.10 -20.60 -7.72
C GLY A 58 18.24 -19.42 -6.73
N GLY A 59 18.66 -19.67 -5.48
CA GLY A 59 18.89 -18.65 -4.44
C GLY A 59 20.36 -18.39 -4.09
N ALA A 60 20.63 -17.45 -3.17
CA ALA A 60 21.84 -17.38 -2.32
C ALA A 60 21.72 -16.31 -1.19
N ASP A 61 22.37 -16.62 -0.07
CA ASP A 61 22.47 -15.96 1.26
C ASP A 61 23.23 -14.61 1.33
N GLY A 62 23.01 -13.87 2.44
CA GLY A 62 24.16 -13.37 3.25
C GLY A 62 24.20 -11.90 3.77
N THR A 63 23.71 -11.70 5.01
CA THR A 63 24.28 -10.89 6.14
C THR A 63 24.64 -9.39 6.06
N GLY A 64 24.14 -8.60 7.05
CA GLY A 64 24.79 -7.40 7.61
C GLY A 64 23.83 -6.35 8.18
N ALA A 65 23.75 -6.22 9.51
CA ALA A 65 22.92 -5.24 10.21
C ALA A 65 23.68 -3.94 10.53
N GLU A 66 23.19 -2.84 9.98
CA GLU A 66 23.25 -1.48 10.54
C GLU A 66 21.83 -0.91 10.41
N ALA A 67 21.42 0.01 11.29
CA ALA A 67 20.12 0.66 11.22
C ALA A 67 20.03 1.53 9.96
N ALA A 68 19.78 0.88 8.83
CA ALA A 68 19.80 1.45 7.51
C ALA A 68 18.36 1.47 7.02
N VAL A 69 17.82 2.68 6.83
CA VAL A 69 16.92 2.89 5.70
C VAL A 69 17.65 2.27 4.52
N SER A 70 17.16 1.13 4.01
CA SER A 70 17.81 0.41 2.90
C SER A 70 18.25 1.44 1.88
N THR A 71 19.55 1.49 1.62
CA THR A 71 20.22 2.51 0.81
C THR A 71 19.79 2.49 -0.67
N GLY A 72 18.72 1.77 -1.01
CA GLY A 72 18.04 1.79 -2.30
C GLY A 72 16.51 1.93 -2.25
N ALA A 73 15.88 2.35 -1.13
CA ALA A 73 14.44 2.61 -1.15
C ALA A 73 14.14 3.80 -2.08
N GLU A 74 13.45 3.57 -3.20
CA GLU A 74 13.14 4.60 -4.19
C GLU A 74 12.33 5.79 -3.62
N ASP A 75 11.72 5.62 -2.43
CA ASP A 75 10.88 6.59 -1.74
C ASP A 75 11.52 7.17 -0.46
N ARG A 76 12.85 7.32 -0.41
CA ARG A 76 13.55 7.90 0.77
C ARG A 76 13.02 9.28 1.16
N ASP A 77 12.59 10.08 0.18
CA ASP A 77 11.96 11.39 0.41
C ASP A 77 10.72 11.26 1.30
N VAL A 78 9.92 10.21 1.11
CA VAL A 78 8.71 9.96 1.92
C VAL A 78 9.06 9.31 3.26
N LEU A 79 9.91 8.28 3.26
CA LEU A 79 10.20 7.48 4.46
C LEU A 79 11.03 8.19 5.53
N THR A 80 11.58 9.36 5.21
CA THR A 80 12.38 10.17 6.15
C THR A 80 11.72 11.50 6.51
N ASP A 81 10.53 11.78 5.96
CA ASP A 81 9.77 12.99 6.27
C ASP A 81 8.95 12.80 7.57
N PRO A 82 9.27 13.52 8.67
CA PRO A 82 8.52 13.40 9.92
C PRO A 82 7.08 13.92 9.83
N GLU A 83 6.75 14.79 8.86
CA GLU A 83 5.35 15.23 8.65
C GLU A 83 4.47 14.12 8.07
N ILE A 84 5.09 13.13 7.40
CA ILE A 84 4.40 11.97 6.82
C ILE A 84 4.48 10.75 7.74
N THR A 85 5.62 10.55 8.39
CA THR A 85 5.93 9.32 9.15
C THR A 85 5.72 9.44 10.66
N GLY A 86 5.49 10.66 11.18
CA GLY A 86 5.50 10.93 12.61
C GLY A 86 4.36 10.30 13.41
N ASP A 87 3.26 9.93 12.77
CA ASP A 87 2.04 9.41 13.40
C ASP A 87 1.55 8.06 12.83
N THR A 88 2.37 7.40 12.00
CA THR A 88 2.01 6.11 11.39
C THR A 88 3.20 5.14 11.33
N ASP A 89 2.90 3.85 11.50
CA ASP A 89 3.82 2.74 11.31
C ASP A 89 3.61 2.03 9.95
N LYS A 90 2.69 2.54 9.12
CA LYS A 90 2.26 1.94 7.86
C LYS A 90 2.06 3.01 6.79
N LEU A 91 2.60 2.78 5.59
CA LEU A 91 2.49 3.70 4.46
C LEU A 91 2.18 2.95 3.17
N LEU A 92 1.26 3.50 2.38
CA LEU A 92 1.09 3.14 0.99
C LEU A 92 1.63 4.29 0.13
N VAL A 93 2.75 4.07 -0.54
CA VAL A 93 3.37 5.08 -1.40
C VAL A 93 3.03 4.79 -2.85
N VAL A 94 2.48 5.79 -3.55
CA VAL A 94 2.07 5.70 -4.95
C VAL A 94 2.88 6.70 -5.77
N ARG A 95 3.61 6.24 -6.78
CA ARG A 95 4.46 7.10 -7.63
C ARG A 95 4.17 6.86 -9.11
N GLY A 96 3.96 7.94 -9.85
CA GLY A 96 3.81 7.90 -11.31
C GLY A 96 5.06 7.36 -12.01
N GLN A 97 4.85 6.52 -13.01
CA GLN A 97 5.89 5.94 -13.87
C GLN A 97 5.80 6.47 -15.32
N GLY A 98 4.99 7.52 -15.54
CA GLY A 98 4.64 8.05 -16.86
C GLY A 98 3.24 7.61 -17.30
N GLY A 99 2.54 8.51 -18.01
CA GLY A 99 1.14 8.29 -18.38
C GLY A 99 0.25 8.05 -17.15
N ALA A 100 -0.64 7.06 -17.24
CA ALA A 100 -1.52 6.65 -16.16
C ALA A 100 -0.90 5.59 -15.23
N SER A 101 0.30 5.08 -15.55
CA SER A 101 0.93 3.99 -14.81
C SER A 101 1.55 4.49 -13.51
N VAL A 102 1.39 3.71 -12.45
CA VAL A 102 1.99 3.97 -11.13
C VAL A 102 2.66 2.72 -10.57
N ARG A 103 3.68 2.94 -9.73
CA ARG A 103 4.13 1.95 -8.74
C ARG A 103 3.37 2.20 -7.44
N VAL A 104 2.96 1.13 -6.76
CA VAL A 104 2.34 1.17 -5.45
C VAL A 104 3.17 0.29 -4.52
N VAL A 105 3.65 0.86 -3.41
CA VAL A 105 4.47 0.13 -2.44
C VAL A 105 3.90 0.30 -1.04
N TYR A 106 3.74 -0.83 -0.36
CA TYR A 106 3.35 -0.86 1.04
C TYR A 106 4.61 -1.00 1.92
N TYR A 107 4.80 -0.03 2.80
CA TYR A 107 5.87 0.01 3.79
C TYR A 107 5.33 -0.16 5.20
N ARG A 108 6.13 -0.78 6.06
CA ARG A 108 5.88 -0.88 7.49
C ARG A 108 7.12 -0.49 8.28
N GLU A 109 6.90 0.27 9.34
CA GLU A 109 7.88 0.64 10.34
C GLU A 109 7.92 -0.42 11.44
N GLU A 110 9.12 -0.90 11.76
CA GLU A 110 9.36 -1.73 12.93
C GLU A 110 10.65 -1.29 13.64
N SER A 111 10.54 -0.87 14.91
CA SER A 111 11.69 -0.51 15.78
C SER A 111 12.59 0.62 15.26
N GLY A 112 11.98 1.66 14.71
CA GLY A 112 12.61 2.83 14.08
C GLY A 112 13.03 2.62 12.62
N ALA A 113 12.64 1.52 11.97
CA ALA A 113 13.10 1.17 10.63
C ALA A 113 11.94 0.83 9.68
N TRP A 114 11.88 1.56 8.55
CA TRP A 114 10.93 1.28 7.48
C TRP A 114 11.42 0.16 6.55
N SER A 115 10.53 -0.79 6.26
CA SER A 115 10.78 -1.89 5.32
C SER A 115 9.62 -2.03 4.33
N GLN A 116 9.96 -2.36 3.08
CA GLN A 116 8.95 -2.68 2.07
C GLN A 116 8.36 -4.06 2.38
N VAL A 117 7.04 -4.13 2.47
CA VAL A 117 6.31 -5.39 2.67
C VAL A 117 5.93 -6.00 1.33
N PHE A 118 5.36 -5.21 0.41
CA PHE A 118 5.11 -5.60 -0.97
C PHE A 118 5.10 -4.39 -1.90
N GLY A 119 5.25 -4.66 -3.20
CA GLY A 119 5.06 -3.68 -4.27
C GLY A 119 4.20 -4.26 -5.39
N THR A 120 3.44 -3.41 -6.06
CA THR A 120 2.64 -3.78 -7.22
C THR A 120 2.55 -2.61 -8.20
N GLU A 121 2.20 -2.90 -9.44
CA GLU A 121 1.86 -1.89 -10.43
C GLU A 121 0.39 -1.51 -10.30
N GLY A 122 0.06 -0.30 -10.72
CA GLY A 122 -1.32 0.15 -10.75
C GLY A 122 -1.54 1.25 -11.78
N VAL A 123 -2.75 1.79 -11.76
CA VAL A 123 -3.12 2.95 -12.57
C VAL A 123 -3.77 4.01 -11.69
N TRP A 124 -3.41 5.27 -11.92
CA TRP A 124 -4.12 6.42 -11.38
C TRP A 124 -5.01 7.05 -12.47
N GLY A 125 -5.64 8.18 -12.16
CA GLY A 125 -6.46 8.92 -13.13
C GLY A 125 -5.73 9.08 -14.47
N LEU A 126 -6.48 8.98 -15.57
CA LEU A 126 -5.99 9.06 -16.95
C LEU A 126 -5.07 10.27 -17.19
N ASN A 127 -5.36 11.39 -16.53
CA ASN A 127 -4.63 12.65 -16.67
C ASN A 127 -3.57 12.86 -15.57
N GLY A 128 -3.16 11.79 -14.91
CA GLY A 128 -2.15 11.82 -13.86
C GLY A 128 -2.70 12.30 -12.52
N CYS A 129 -1.86 13.01 -11.77
CA CYS A 129 -2.16 13.45 -10.42
C CYS A 129 -2.07 14.97 -10.29
N THR A 130 -2.84 15.56 -9.37
CA THR A 130 -2.92 17.01 -9.18
C THR A 130 -3.28 17.39 -7.74
N ASP A 131 -2.76 18.52 -7.29
CA ASP A 131 -3.17 19.25 -6.09
C ASP A 131 -4.41 20.15 -6.33
N ASP A 132 -4.66 20.56 -7.57
CA ASP A 132 -5.80 21.38 -8.01
C ASP A 132 -6.92 20.54 -8.62
N LYS A 133 -7.48 19.65 -7.78
CA LYS A 133 -8.43 18.63 -8.21
C LYS A 133 -9.80 19.20 -8.58
N ARG A 134 -10.35 18.78 -9.73
CA ARG A 134 -11.72 19.12 -10.16
C ARG A 134 -12.52 17.88 -10.53
N GLU A 135 -13.83 17.96 -10.37
CA GLU A 135 -14.74 16.90 -10.84
C GLU A 135 -14.61 16.70 -12.35
N GLY A 136 -14.64 15.45 -12.81
CA GLY A 136 -14.53 15.10 -14.22
C GLY A 136 -13.15 15.29 -14.87
N ASP A 137 -12.14 15.80 -14.16
CA ASP A 137 -10.81 16.08 -14.72
C ASP A 137 -9.96 14.83 -15.02
N LYS A 138 -10.45 13.65 -14.63
CA LYS A 138 -9.81 12.34 -14.75
C LYS A 138 -8.41 12.25 -14.12
N LYS A 139 -8.12 13.05 -13.11
CA LYS A 139 -6.87 12.97 -12.32
C LYS A 139 -7.09 12.18 -11.03
N THR A 140 -6.01 11.81 -10.35
CA THR A 140 -6.02 11.41 -8.93
C THR A 140 -5.55 12.59 -8.06
N PRO A 141 -6.09 12.82 -6.87
CA PRO A 141 -5.57 13.83 -5.95
C PRO A 141 -4.12 13.51 -5.51
N CYS A 142 -3.25 14.50 -5.53
CA CYS A 142 -1.87 14.42 -5.04
C CYS A 142 -1.78 14.94 -3.61
N GLY A 143 -1.18 14.17 -2.73
CA GLY A 143 -0.97 14.55 -1.34
C GLY A 143 -0.78 13.35 -0.42
N VAL A 144 -0.80 13.64 0.87
CA VAL A 144 -0.74 12.64 1.94
C VAL A 144 -2.13 12.52 2.55
N TYR A 145 -2.63 11.29 2.63
CA TYR A 145 -4.00 11.00 3.07
C TYR A 145 -4.01 9.87 4.09
N HIS A 146 -4.99 9.92 4.98
CA HIS A 146 -5.25 8.88 5.98
C HIS A 146 -6.48 8.07 5.59
N PHE A 147 -6.46 6.78 5.91
CA PHE A 147 -7.68 5.97 5.89
C PHE A 147 -8.51 6.29 7.13
N ASN A 148 -9.74 6.73 6.92
CA ASN A 148 -10.64 7.17 7.99
C ASN A 148 -11.64 6.08 8.43
N GLN A 149 -12.02 5.18 7.53
CA GLN A 149 -13.05 4.17 7.79
C GLN A 149 -12.91 3.00 6.81
N ALA A 150 -13.18 1.79 7.27
CA ALA A 150 -13.42 0.62 6.42
C ALA A 150 -14.93 0.43 6.21
N PHE A 151 -15.34 -0.15 5.09
CA PHE A 151 -16.76 -0.39 4.81
C PHE A 151 -16.98 -1.66 4.01
N GLY A 152 -18.19 -2.21 4.07
CA GLY A 152 -18.57 -3.38 3.28
C GLY A 152 -20.02 -3.80 3.51
N ILE A 153 -20.49 -4.76 2.70
CA ILE A 153 -21.88 -5.25 2.72
C ILE A 153 -22.12 -6.36 3.76
N LEU A 154 -21.04 -6.91 4.34
CA LEU A 154 -21.10 -7.94 5.37
C LEU A 154 -20.83 -7.33 6.74
N ASP A 155 -20.95 -8.14 7.79
CA ASP A 155 -20.53 -7.71 9.12
C ASP A 155 -19.02 -7.48 9.17
N ASP A 156 -18.60 -6.67 10.16
CA ASP A 156 -17.20 -6.30 10.37
C ASP A 156 -16.31 -7.57 10.48
N PRO A 157 -15.35 -7.76 9.56
CA PRO A 157 -14.46 -8.92 9.58
C PRO A 157 -13.36 -8.84 10.66
N GLY A 158 -13.38 -7.81 11.53
CA GLY A 158 -12.32 -7.49 12.48
C GLY A 158 -11.41 -6.38 11.98
N ALA A 159 -11.98 -5.37 11.31
CA ALA A 159 -11.26 -4.21 10.80
C ALA A 159 -10.57 -3.45 11.92
N VAL A 160 -9.35 -2.98 11.64
CA VAL A 160 -8.59 -2.12 12.56
C VAL A 160 -9.14 -0.70 12.56
N LEU A 161 -9.69 -0.25 11.43
CA LEU A 161 -10.36 1.04 11.29
C LEU A 161 -11.83 0.92 11.71
N PRO A 162 -12.48 2.03 12.08
CA PRO A 162 -13.94 2.05 12.23
C PRO A 162 -14.61 1.41 11.01
N TYR A 163 -15.59 0.53 11.26
CA TYR A 163 -16.26 -0.22 10.20
C TYR A 163 -17.71 0.27 9.99
N HIS A 164 -18.04 0.63 8.75
CA HIS A 164 -19.41 0.93 8.35
C HIS A 164 -19.99 -0.19 7.50
N LYS A 165 -21.00 -0.87 8.04
CA LYS A 165 -21.78 -1.84 7.28
C LYS A 165 -22.74 -1.09 6.35
N VAL A 166 -22.47 -1.18 5.06
CA VAL A 166 -23.26 -0.54 4.00
C VAL A 166 -24.67 -1.13 3.99
N THR A 167 -25.65 -0.24 3.91
CA THR A 167 -27.07 -0.55 3.79
C THR A 167 -27.63 -0.03 2.46
N GLU A 168 -28.85 -0.43 2.11
CA GLU A 168 -29.53 0.06 0.90
C GLU A 168 -29.82 1.57 0.94
N ASP A 169 -29.80 2.16 2.14
CA ASP A 169 -30.03 3.59 2.34
C ASP A 169 -28.75 4.43 2.26
N ASP A 170 -27.56 3.82 2.10
CA ASP A 170 -26.30 4.57 2.05
C ASP A 170 -25.97 5.03 0.62
N TYR A 171 -25.71 6.34 0.47
CA TYR A 171 -25.37 6.97 -0.80
C TYR A 171 -24.15 7.86 -0.67
N TRP A 172 -23.26 7.84 -1.67
CA TRP A 172 -22.27 8.89 -1.84
C TRP A 172 -22.84 9.97 -2.75
N VAL A 173 -22.95 11.19 -2.23
CA VAL A 173 -23.56 12.28 -2.98
C VAL A 173 -22.52 12.90 -3.92
N ASP A 174 -22.74 12.75 -5.22
CA ASP A 174 -21.89 13.30 -6.29
C ASP A 174 -22.46 14.57 -6.93
N ASP A 175 -23.58 15.08 -6.41
CA ASP A 175 -24.17 16.35 -6.89
C ASP A 175 -23.41 17.55 -6.29
N PRO A 176 -22.69 18.35 -7.11
CA PRO A 176 -21.92 19.49 -6.62
C PRO A 176 -22.77 20.61 -6.02
N ASP A 177 -24.06 20.68 -6.36
CA ASP A 177 -24.99 21.67 -5.79
C ASP A 177 -25.56 21.20 -4.43
N SER A 178 -25.30 19.96 -4.02
CA SER A 178 -25.78 19.41 -2.76
C SER A 178 -24.92 19.83 -1.57
N ARG A 179 -25.57 20.17 -0.44
CA ARG A 179 -24.90 20.36 0.86
C ARG A 179 -24.17 19.10 1.36
N HIS A 180 -24.49 17.95 0.78
CA HIS A 180 -23.91 16.66 1.10
C HIS A 180 -22.83 16.22 0.11
N TYR A 181 -22.44 17.07 -0.86
CA TYR A 181 -21.45 16.74 -1.89
C TYR A 181 -20.18 16.10 -1.31
N ASN A 182 -19.75 15.03 -1.97
CA ASN A 182 -18.61 14.19 -1.65
C ASN A 182 -18.63 13.65 -0.21
N ARG A 183 -19.82 13.28 0.27
CA ARG A 183 -20.03 12.61 1.56
C ARG A 183 -20.94 11.41 1.41
N MET A 184 -20.67 10.39 2.21
CA MET A 184 -21.62 9.31 2.46
C MET A 184 -22.75 9.84 3.34
N VAL A 185 -23.99 9.56 2.96
CA VAL A 185 -25.19 9.86 3.73
C VAL A 185 -26.08 8.63 3.80
N ASN A 186 -26.85 8.53 4.88
CA ASN A 186 -27.91 7.54 4.97
C ASN A 186 -29.25 8.23 4.70
N ALA A 187 -29.93 7.84 3.62
CA ALA A 187 -31.16 8.45 3.13
C ALA A 187 -32.33 8.38 4.13
N SER A 188 -32.29 7.45 5.10
CA SER A 188 -33.28 7.40 6.18
C SER A 188 -33.06 8.46 7.25
N GLN A 189 -31.89 9.10 7.29
CA GLN A 189 -31.44 10.03 8.33
C GLN A 189 -31.29 11.47 7.86
N VAL A 190 -31.30 11.70 6.53
CA VAL A 190 -31.14 13.04 5.96
C VAL A 190 -32.41 13.48 5.26
N GLU A 191 -32.78 14.76 5.45
CA GLU A 191 -33.79 15.39 4.60
C GLU A 191 -33.25 15.50 3.18
N LYS A 192 -34.09 15.11 2.22
CA LYS A 192 -33.82 15.15 0.78
C LYS A 192 -33.64 16.58 0.28
#